data_AF-A0AAV0D6K0-F1
#
_entry.id   AF-A0AAV0D6K0-F1
#
_cell.length_a   1.000
_cell.length_b   1.000
_cell.length_c   1.000
_cell.angle_alpha   90.00
_cell.angle_beta   90.00
_cell.angle_gamma   90.00
#
_symmetry.space_group_name_H-M   'P 1'
#
loop_
_entity.id
_entity.type
_entity.pdbx_description
1 polymer ?
#
loop_
_entity_poly.entity_id
_entity_poly.type
_entity_poly.pdbx_seq_one_letter_code
_entity_poly.pdbx_strand_id
1 'polypeptide(L)'
;MGETLNGTCGLDIDREKRIINETLKMLRAENSSQESITLAMKDIGIRRAKAYGWPNTYVFTKAMGEMLLGELRDNVPLVIIRPTIITSTYKEPFPGWVEGVRTIDSLAVAYGKGQITCFLGDPKTIVDVIPADMVVNAMIVAMVAHANQQGTESIYHIGSSVSNPMRYKVLQDLGYRFFTKHPCIGKDGKPILVGKVTVLGSMDSFRRYMAIHYLIPLKGLEIVNIACCQYFHSIYNEMHRKIKTVMRLVNLYQPYLFFKGVYDDINTEKLRGAAIEGGIETDVFYFDPKVVNWDDYFIKTHIPGLMKYVFNRK
;
A
#
# COMPACT_ATOMS: atom_id res chain seq x y z
N MET A 1 3.30 1.86 -25.23
CA MET A 1 3.75 1.18 -23.99
C MET A 1 5.09 0.51 -24.27
N GLY A 2 6.02 0.50 -23.32
CA GLY A 2 7.37 -0.06 -23.56
C GLY A 2 8.50 0.61 -22.80
N GLU A 3 8.28 1.84 -22.32
CA GLU A 3 9.30 2.60 -21.59
C GLU A 3 9.31 2.22 -20.11
N THR A 4 10.51 2.03 -19.57
CA THR A 4 10.70 1.78 -18.14
C THR A 4 10.64 3.09 -17.36
N LEU A 5 10.40 3.02 -16.04
CA LEU A 5 10.17 4.22 -15.24
C LEU A 5 11.38 5.17 -15.22
N ASN A 6 12.58 4.64 -15.43
CA ASN A 6 13.83 5.41 -15.47
C ASN A 6 14.37 5.60 -16.90
N GLY A 7 13.60 5.27 -17.95
CA GLY A 7 14.02 5.40 -19.35
C GLY A 7 15.07 4.37 -19.79
N THR A 8 15.36 3.34 -18.98
CA THR A 8 16.22 2.22 -19.38
C THR A 8 15.54 1.42 -20.49
N CYS A 9 16.12 1.40 -21.69
CA CYS A 9 15.64 0.59 -22.80
C CYS A 9 15.90 -0.91 -22.56
N GLY A 10 15.14 -1.77 -23.24
CA GLY A 10 15.43 -3.21 -23.32
C GLY A 10 14.82 -4.07 -22.21
N LEU A 11 13.72 -3.63 -21.58
CA LEU A 11 12.89 -4.52 -20.77
C LEU A 11 12.21 -5.54 -21.69
N ASP A 12 12.76 -6.75 -21.71
CA ASP A 12 12.21 -7.91 -22.41
C ASP A 12 11.60 -8.86 -21.37
N ILE A 13 10.26 -9.00 -21.40
CA ILE A 13 9.49 -9.79 -20.44
C ILE A 13 9.92 -11.27 -20.48
N ASP A 14 10.20 -11.82 -21.66
CA ASP A 14 10.61 -13.21 -21.80
C ASP A 14 12.04 -13.44 -21.31
N ARG A 15 12.92 -12.45 -21.48
CA ARG A 15 14.25 -12.46 -20.86
C ARG A 15 14.14 -12.42 -19.33
N GLU A 16 13.28 -11.58 -18.76
CA GLU A 16 13.04 -11.57 -17.30
C GLU A 16 12.54 -12.93 -16.82
N LYS A 17 11.57 -13.53 -17.51
CA LYS A 17 11.07 -14.88 -17.17
C LYS A 17 12.18 -15.94 -17.23
N ARG A 18 13.04 -15.92 -18.26
CA ARG A 18 14.18 -16.85 -18.39
C ARG A 18 15.14 -16.70 -17.20
N ILE A 19 15.56 -15.49 -16.87
CA ILE A 19 16.47 -15.21 -15.74
C ILE A 19 15.91 -15.77 -14.44
N ILE A 20 14.63 -15.53 -14.15
CA ILE A 20 13.98 -16.01 -12.93
C ILE A 20 13.89 -17.55 -12.90
N ASN A 21 13.54 -18.18 -14.02
CA ASN A 21 13.43 -19.63 -14.12
C ASN A 21 14.79 -20.33 -13.99
N GLU A 22 15.82 -19.82 -14.65
CA GLU A 22 17.19 -20.36 -14.58
C GLU A 22 17.75 -20.23 -13.17
N THR A 23 17.59 -19.06 -12.54
CA THR A 23 18.00 -18.83 -11.14
C THR A 23 17.31 -19.82 -10.20
N LEU A 24 16.00 -20.02 -10.35
CA LEU A 24 15.25 -20.96 -9.51
C LEU A 24 15.71 -22.41 -9.71
N LYS A 25 16.01 -22.81 -10.96
CA LYS A 25 16.54 -24.14 -11.27
C LYS A 25 17.92 -24.35 -10.63
N MET A 26 18.82 -23.37 -10.73
CA MET A 26 20.15 -23.42 -10.11
C MET A 26 20.06 -23.57 -8.59
N LEU A 27 19.27 -22.72 -7.92
CA LEU A 27 19.12 -22.77 -6.47
C LEU A 27 18.53 -24.11 -5.98
N ARG A 28 17.64 -24.72 -6.76
CA ARG A 28 17.11 -26.06 -6.48
C ARG A 28 18.16 -27.16 -6.69
N ALA A 29 18.98 -27.05 -7.72
CA ALA A 29 20.07 -28.01 -7.99
C ALA A 29 21.16 -27.98 -6.91
N GLU A 30 21.38 -26.83 -6.26
CA GLU A 30 22.33 -26.66 -5.15
C GLU A 30 21.84 -27.23 -3.81
N ASN A 31 20.69 -27.93 -3.77
CA ASN A 31 20.06 -28.43 -2.54
C ASN A 31 19.85 -27.33 -1.46
N SER A 32 19.63 -26.08 -1.89
CA SER A 32 19.33 -24.98 -0.98
C SER A 32 18.04 -25.22 -0.20
N SER A 33 17.97 -24.76 1.05
CA SER A 33 16.73 -24.80 1.82
C SER A 33 15.65 -23.92 1.16
N GLN A 34 14.38 -24.26 1.36
CA GLN A 34 13.26 -23.47 0.81
C GLN A 34 13.27 -22.01 1.31
N GLU A 35 13.74 -21.77 2.54
CA GLU A 35 13.91 -20.41 3.06
C GLU A 35 14.97 -19.63 2.30
N SER A 36 16.14 -20.24 2.06
CA SER A 36 17.23 -19.63 1.29
C SER A 36 16.79 -19.34 -0.14
N ILE A 37 16.10 -20.28 -0.79
CA ILE A 37 15.51 -20.09 -2.13
C ILE A 37 14.57 -18.88 -2.10
N THR A 38 13.64 -18.84 -1.15
CA THR A 38 12.66 -17.74 -1.03
C THR A 38 13.34 -16.38 -0.85
N LEU A 39 14.39 -16.30 -0.03
CA LEU A 39 15.13 -15.06 0.20
C LEU A 39 15.90 -14.62 -1.05
N ALA A 40 16.58 -15.56 -1.73
CA ALA A 40 17.30 -15.28 -2.96
C ALA A 40 16.35 -14.81 -4.08
N MET A 41 15.19 -15.47 -4.22
CA MET A 41 14.17 -15.09 -5.22
C MET A 41 13.54 -13.72 -4.94
N LYS A 42 13.36 -13.35 -3.67
CA LYS A 42 12.92 -11.99 -3.29
C LYS A 42 13.98 -10.94 -3.63
N ASP A 43 15.24 -11.22 -3.32
CA ASP A 43 16.35 -10.30 -3.59
C ASP A 43 16.54 -10.05 -5.08
N ILE A 44 16.60 -11.12 -5.90
CA ILE A 44 16.72 -10.97 -7.36
C ILE A 44 15.54 -10.18 -7.93
N GLY A 45 14.31 -10.46 -7.51
CA GLY A 45 13.14 -9.72 -7.97
C GLY A 45 13.23 -8.23 -7.66
N ILE A 46 13.64 -7.86 -6.44
CA ILE A 46 13.85 -6.46 -6.05
C ILE A 46 14.96 -5.82 -6.89
N ARG A 47 16.06 -6.52 -7.14
CA ARG A 47 17.14 -6.02 -8.00
C ARG A 47 16.67 -5.80 -9.44
N ARG A 48 15.90 -6.73 -10.01
CA ARG A 48 15.33 -6.58 -11.37
C ARG A 48 14.39 -5.37 -11.43
N ALA A 49 13.47 -5.23 -10.48
CA ALA A 49 12.56 -4.08 -10.43
C ALA A 49 13.33 -2.75 -10.40
N LYS A 50 14.32 -2.63 -9.51
CA LYS A 50 15.13 -1.41 -9.37
C LYS A 50 15.97 -1.08 -10.60
N ALA A 51 16.44 -2.09 -11.33
CA ALA A 51 17.18 -1.87 -12.58
C ALA A 51 16.38 -1.06 -13.61
N TYR A 52 15.05 -1.23 -13.62
CA TYR A 52 14.12 -0.53 -14.50
C TYR A 52 13.36 0.62 -13.80
N GLY A 53 13.87 1.09 -12.67
CA GLY A 53 13.33 2.24 -11.92
C GLY A 53 12.20 1.92 -10.95
N TRP A 54 11.67 0.70 -10.93
CA TRP A 54 10.53 0.34 -10.08
C TRP A 54 10.97 0.05 -8.63
N PRO A 55 10.26 0.57 -7.61
CA PRO A 55 10.66 0.46 -6.21
C PRO A 55 10.58 -0.97 -5.65
N ASN A 56 9.68 -1.81 -6.19
CA ASN A 56 9.53 -3.20 -5.80
C ASN A 56 8.95 -4.06 -6.94
N THR A 57 8.95 -5.37 -6.71
CA THR A 57 8.46 -6.37 -7.66
C THR A 57 6.98 -6.21 -7.99
N TYR A 58 6.15 -5.77 -7.04
CA TYR A 58 4.70 -5.66 -7.25
C TYR A 58 4.36 -4.64 -8.32
N VAL A 59 4.85 -3.41 -8.21
CA VAL A 59 4.58 -2.38 -9.23
C VAL A 59 5.30 -2.69 -10.54
N PHE A 60 6.47 -3.34 -10.47
CA PHE A 60 7.19 -3.79 -11.65
C PHE A 60 6.39 -4.82 -12.45
N THR A 61 5.81 -5.83 -11.80
CA THR A 61 5.01 -6.85 -12.49
C THR A 61 3.69 -6.31 -13.00
N LYS A 62 3.07 -5.35 -12.30
CA LYS A 62 1.89 -4.64 -12.82
C LYS A 62 2.21 -3.86 -14.09
N ALA A 63 3.33 -3.13 -14.11
CA ALA A 63 3.78 -2.42 -15.32
C ALA A 63 4.03 -3.37 -16.49
N MET A 64 4.75 -4.48 -16.27
CA MET A 64 4.94 -5.52 -17.30
C MET A 64 3.62 -6.13 -17.79
N GLY A 65 2.66 -6.32 -16.89
CA GLY A 65 1.33 -6.81 -17.24
C GLY A 65 0.58 -5.85 -18.17
N GLU A 66 0.64 -4.55 -17.89
CA GLU A 66 0.04 -3.53 -18.77
C GLU A 66 0.72 -3.49 -20.14
N MET A 67 2.07 -3.57 -20.20
CA MET A 67 2.82 -3.66 -21.45
C MET A 67 2.38 -4.87 -22.27
N LEU A 68 2.28 -6.05 -21.63
CA LEU A 68 1.88 -7.29 -22.28
C LEU A 68 0.44 -7.21 -22.81
N LEU A 69 -0.49 -6.66 -22.03
CA LEU A 69 -1.87 -6.46 -22.49
C LEU A 69 -1.91 -5.52 -23.69
N GLY A 70 -1.11 -4.46 -23.67
CA GLY A 70 -0.94 -3.54 -24.77
C GLY A 70 -0.49 -4.18 -26.07
N GLU A 71 0.49 -5.07 -25.98
CA GLU A 71 1.06 -5.80 -27.12
C GLU A 71 0.13 -6.90 -27.64
N LEU A 72 -0.60 -7.59 -26.75
CA LEU A 72 -1.41 -8.77 -27.09
C LEU A 72 -2.89 -8.49 -27.39
N ARG A 73 -3.37 -7.24 -27.27
CA ARG A 73 -4.80 -6.92 -27.38
C ARG A 73 -5.40 -7.11 -28.77
N ASP A 74 -4.59 -7.09 -29.82
CA ASP A 74 -5.04 -7.04 -31.22
C ASP A 74 -6.16 -5.99 -31.42
N ASN A 75 -7.34 -6.42 -31.88
CA ASN A 75 -8.49 -5.54 -32.12
C ASN A 75 -9.43 -5.40 -30.91
N VAL A 76 -9.16 -6.09 -29.81
CA VAL A 76 -9.99 -6.04 -28.60
C VAL A 76 -9.79 -4.68 -27.90
N PRO A 77 -10.85 -3.94 -27.56
CA PRO A 77 -10.74 -2.74 -26.74
C PRO A 77 -10.07 -3.05 -25.40
N LEU A 78 -9.02 -2.30 -25.08
CA LEU A 78 -8.29 -2.45 -23.83
C LEU A 78 -8.56 -1.25 -22.93
N VAL A 79 -9.14 -1.52 -21.77
CA VAL A 79 -9.33 -0.54 -20.70
C VAL A 79 -8.47 -0.94 -19.51
N ILE A 80 -7.55 -0.07 -19.10
CA ILE A 80 -6.70 -0.25 -17.93
C ILE A 80 -7.16 0.72 -16.84
N ILE A 81 -7.55 0.15 -15.70
CA ILE A 81 -8.00 0.91 -14.53
C ILE A 81 -6.85 0.89 -13.52
N ARG A 82 -6.32 2.07 -13.17
CA ARG A 82 -5.24 2.27 -12.22
C ARG A 82 -5.78 2.93 -10.95
N PRO A 83 -6.33 2.15 -10.01
CA PRO A 83 -6.79 2.71 -8.74
C PRO A 83 -5.61 3.02 -7.82
N THR A 84 -5.81 4.00 -6.96
CA THR A 84 -4.88 4.37 -5.89
C THR A 84 -5.12 3.48 -4.66
N ILE A 85 -4.77 3.92 -3.45
CA ILE A 85 -4.94 3.10 -2.25
C ILE A 85 -6.44 2.90 -1.97
N ILE A 86 -6.94 1.73 -2.30
CA ILE A 86 -8.34 1.39 -2.10
C ILE A 86 -8.63 1.19 -0.61
N THR A 87 -9.62 1.92 -0.12
CA THR A 87 -10.16 1.88 1.25
C THR A 87 -11.52 1.18 1.26
N SER A 88 -12.23 1.19 2.38
CA SER A 88 -13.56 0.56 2.47
C SER A 88 -14.56 1.22 1.52
N THR A 89 -15.70 0.61 1.33
CA THR A 89 -16.79 1.20 0.53
C THR A 89 -17.32 2.48 1.16
N TYR A 90 -17.74 3.41 0.31
CA TYR A 90 -18.38 4.67 0.69
C TYR A 90 -19.89 4.50 0.90
N LYS A 91 -20.61 3.88 -0.04
CA LYS A 91 -22.04 3.56 0.05
C LYS A 91 -22.36 2.09 -0.20
N GLU A 92 -21.76 1.41 -1.17
CA GLU A 92 -22.24 0.09 -1.65
C GLU A 92 -21.20 -1.03 -1.48
N PRO A 93 -21.59 -2.27 -1.13
CA PRO A 93 -22.97 -2.73 -0.87
C PRO A 93 -23.55 -2.19 0.45
N PHE A 94 -22.70 -1.68 1.33
CA PHE A 94 -23.06 -0.84 2.47
C PHE A 94 -21.81 -0.07 2.92
N PRO A 95 -21.93 1.07 3.62
CA PRO A 95 -20.78 1.86 4.04
C PRO A 95 -19.82 1.08 4.95
N GLY A 96 -18.52 1.21 4.70
CA GLY A 96 -17.48 0.65 5.58
C GLY A 96 -17.22 -0.84 5.35
N TRP A 97 -17.77 -1.44 4.30
CA TRP A 97 -17.41 -2.80 3.92
C TRP A 97 -15.96 -2.85 3.44
N VAL A 98 -15.23 -3.85 3.94
CA VAL A 98 -13.83 -4.09 3.62
C VAL A 98 -13.56 -5.58 3.74
N GLU A 99 -12.78 -6.09 2.79
CA GLU A 99 -12.31 -7.47 2.81
C GLU A 99 -10.81 -7.52 3.09
N GLY A 100 -10.44 -8.19 4.19
CA GLY A 100 -9.06 -8.38 4.61
C GLY A 100 -8.41 -7.11 5.16
N VAL A 101 -7.11 -7.21 5.47
CA VAL A 101 -6.29 -6.09 5.93
C VAL A 101 -5.41 -5.65 4.77
N ARG A 102 -5.61 -4.44 4.26
CA ARG A 102 -4.72 -3.83 3.26
C ARG A 102 -3.67 -2.96 3.95
N THR A 103 -2.75 -2.36 3.18
CA THR A 103 -1.59 -1.66 3.74
C THR A 103 -1.98 -0.54 4.71
N ILE A 104 -2.88 0.38 4.32
CA ILE A 104 -3.32 1.49 5.18
C ILE A 104 -4.11 1.00 6.39
N ASP A 105 -4.91 -0.05 6.19
CA ASP A 105 -5.67 -0.72 7.25
C ASP A 105 -4.74 -1.33 8.30
N SER A 106 -3.63 -1.94 7.87
CA SER A 106 -2.66 -2.56 8.77
C SER A 106 -1.98 -1.53 9.69
N LEU A 107 -1.75 -0.32 9.16
CA LEU A 107 -1.23 0.80 9.94
C LEU A 107 -2.27 1.30 10.95
N ALA A 108 -3.53 1.45 10.54
CA ALA A 108 -4.62 1.81 11.45
C ALA A 108 -4.80 0.75 12.56
N VAL A 109 -4.71 -0.54 12.20
CA VAL A 109 -4.79 -1.65 13.15
C VAL A 109 -3.66 -1.64 14.16
N ALA A 110 -2.42 -1.53 13.69
CA ALA A 110 -1.25 -1.48 14.54
C ALA A 110 -1.25 -0.23 15.44
N TYR A 111 -1.72 0.91 14.93
CA TYR A 111 -1.88 2.12 15.72
C TYR A 111 -2.93 1.97 16.82
N GLY A 112 -4.13 1.48 16.50
CA GLY A 112 -5.19 1.22 17.49
C GLY A 112 -4.77 0.21 18.57
N LYS A 113 -3.89 -0.74 18.22
CA LYS A 113 -3.27 -1.68 19.17
C LYS A 113 -2.09 -1.10 19.96
N GLY A 114 -1.78 0.19 19.81
CA GLY A 114 -0.68 0.85 20.52
C GLY A 114 0.72 0.40 20.08
N GLN A 115 0.84 -0.23 18.90
CA GLN A 115 2.09 -0.81 18.41
C GLN A 115 2.94 0.19 17.60
N ILE A 116 2.36 1.33 17.22
CA ILE A 116 3.03 2.39 16.47
C ILE A 116 3.25 3.59 17.37
N THR A 117 4.51 3.85 17.72
CA THR A 117 4.94 5.02 18.51
C THR A 117 5.65 6.08 17.66
N CYS A 118 6.25 5.67 16.55
CA CYS A 118 6.84 6.55 15.56
C CYS A 118 6.50 6.09 14.14
N PHE A 119 6.54 7.01 13.18
CA PHE A 119 6.29 6.74 11.77
C PHE A 119 7.26 7.53 10.89
N LEU A 120 7.82 6.89 9.87
CA LEU A 120 8.66 7.54 8.88
C LEU A 120 7.77 8.12 7.76
N GLY A 121 7.94 9.39 7.43
CA GLY A 121 7.26 9.99 6.29
C GLY A 121 7.19 11.51 6.37
N ASP A 122 6.71 12.13 5.30
CA ASP A 122 6.43 13.57 5.27
C ASP A 122 4.94 13.81 5.59
N PRO A 123 4.60 14.49 6.70
CA PRO A 123 3.20 14.72 7.09
C PRO A 123 2.43 15.60 6.09
N LYS A 124 3.14 16.30 5.20
CA LYS A 124 2.55 17.13 4.13
C LYS A 124 2.23 16.32 2.88
N THR A 125 2.74 15.09 2.75
CA THR A 125 2.50 14.23 1.59
C THR A 125 1.03 13.82 1.50
N ILE A 126 0.55 13.73 0.27
CA ILE A 126 -0.79 13.26 -0.07
C ILE A 126 -0.81 11.73 0.03
N VAL A 127 -1.81 11.21 0.72
CA VAL A 127 -2.15 9.79 0.74
C VAL A 127 -3.27 9.61 -0.26
N ASP A 128 -2.93 9.20 -1.47
CA ASP A 128 -3.93 9.03 -2.51
C ASP A 128 -4.78 7.80 -2.23
N VAL A 129 -6.00 8.04 -1.73
CA VAL A 129 -6.96 7.01 -1.32
C VAL A 129 -8.25 7.15 -2.12
N ILE A 130 -8.91 6.03 -2.35
CA ILE A 130 -10.22 5.99 -3.00
C ILE A 130 -11.10 4.90 -2.36
N PRO A 131 -12.41 5.12 -2.16
CA PRO A 131 -13.34 4.08 -1.75
C PRO A 131 -13.46 2.96 -2.80
N ALA A 132 -13.65 1.72 -2.34
CA ALA A 132 -13.68 0.54 -3.21
C ALA A 132 -14.82 0.55 -4.25
N ASP A 133 -16.01 0.98 -3.84
CA ASP A 133 -17.20 1.08 -4.69
C ASP A 133 -17.05 2.13 -5.80
N MET A 134 -16.39 3.25 -5.53
CA MET A 134 -16.08 4.23 -6.58
C MET A 134 -15.19 3.62 -7.68
N VAL A 135 -14.23 2.76 -7.32
CA VAL A 135 -13.40 2.05 -8.31
C VAL A 135 -14.26 1.10 -9.14
N VAL A 136 -15.12 0.32 -8.50
CA VAL A 136 -16.02 -0.62 -9.19
C VAL A 136 -16.97 0.12 -10.13
N ASN A 137 -17.57 1.23 -9.69
CA ASN A 137 -18.46 2.04 -10.51
C ASN A 137 -17.73 2.63 -11.72
N ALA A 138 -16.51 3.16 -11.53
CA ALA A 138 -15.68 3.62 -12.64
C ALA A 138 -15.37 2.50 -13.64
N MET A 139 -15.09 1.28 -13.17
CA MET A 139 -14.86 0.12 -14.04
C MET A 139 -16.10 -0.20 -14.88
N ILE A 140 -17.28 -0.26 -14.26
CA ILE A 140 -18.54 -0.57 -14.97
C ILE A 140 -18.84 0.50 -16.03
N VAL A 141 -18.70 1.78 -15.68
CA VAL A 141 -18.94 2.90 -16.60
C VAL A 141 -17.93 2.87 -17.76
N ALA A 142 -16.65 2.60 -17.48
CA ALA A 142 -15.64 2.45 -18.52
C ALA A 142 -15.96 1.29 -19.46
N MET A 143 -16.39 0.14 -18.93
CA MET A 143 -16.80 -1.01 -19.75
C MET A 143 -17.92 -0.63 -20.73
N VAL A 144 -18.96 0.08 -20.25
CA VAL A 144 -20.08 0.52 -21.09
C VAL A 144 -19.60 1.53 -22.14
N ALA A 145 -18.79 2.51 -21.76
CA ALA A 145 -18.28 3.55 -22.67
C ALA A 145 -17.44 2.99 -23.83
N HIS A 146 -16.75 1.86 -23.60
CA HIS A 146 -15.89 1.22 -24.59
C HIS A 146 -16.50 -0.01 -25.28
N ALA A 147 -17.73 -0.42 -24.93
CA ALA A 147 -18.32 -1.69 -25.38
C ALA A 147 -18.39 -1.85 -26.91
N ASN A 148 -18.57 -0.75 -27.65
CA ASN A 148 -18.70 -0.76 -29.11
C ASN A 148 -17.49 -0.16 -29.84
N GLN A 149 -16.39 0.10 -29.12
CA GLN A 149 -15.16 0.61 -29.74
C GLN A 149 -14.35 -0.56 -30.31
N GLN A 150 -13.42 -0.29 -31.23
CA GLN A 150 -12.51 -1.30 -31.78
C GLN A 150 -11.08 -0.75 -31.74
N GLY A 151 -10.13 -1.59 -31.34
CA GLY A 151 -8.70 -1.23 -31.35
C GLY A 151 -8.33 -0.04 -30.45
N THR A 152 -9.23 0.43 -29.57
CA THR A 152 -8.97 1.54 -28.64
C THR A 152 -8.26 1.04 -27.39
N GLU A 153 -7.34 1.86 -26.90
CA GLU A 153 -6.69 1.68 -25.61
C GLU A 153 -7.00 2.89 -24.74
N SER A 154 -7.42 2.66 -23.50
CA SER A 154 -7.75 3.74 -22.57
C SER A 154 -7.28 3.42 -21.16
N ILE A 155 -6.67 4.41 -20.52
CA ILE A 155 -6.14 4.31 -19.17
C ILE A 155 -6.87 5.33 -18.30
N TYR A 156 -7.44 4.86 -17.19
CA TYR A 156 -8.12 5.68 -16.20
C TYR A 156 -7.41 5.58 -14.85
N HIS A 157 -6.93 6.70 -14.33
CA HIS A 157 -6.44 6.78 -12.96
C HIS A 157 -7.63 7.08 -12.04
N ILE A 158 -7.91 6.17 -11.11
CA ILE A 158 -9.01 6.33 -10.16
C ILE A 158 -8.39 6.67 -8.80
N GLY A 159 -8.38 7.97 -8.50
CA GLY A 159 -7.73 8.52 -7.32
C GLY A 159 -8.39 9.80 -6.86
N SER A 160 -7.90 10.34 -5.74
CA SER A 160 -8.37 11.59 -5.16
C SER A 160 -7.28 12.66 -5.06
N SER A 161 -6.01 12.35 -5.39
CA SER A 161 -4.90 13.29 -5.18
C SER A 161 -5.03 14.64 -5.90
N VAL A 162 -5.64 14.70 -7.08
CA VAL A 162 -5.94 15.97 -7.79
C VAL A 162 -7.23 16.57 -7.25
N SER A 163 -8.32 15.80 -7.31
CA SER A 163 -9.68 16.30 -7.14
C SER A 163 -10.10 16.53 -5.68
N ASN A 164 -9.59 15.75 -4.73
CA ASN A 164 -9.93 15.84 -3.31
C ASN A 164 -8.80 15.27 -2.41
N PRO A 165 -7.64 15.96 -2.28
CA PRO A 165 -6.44 15.39 -1.68
C PRO A 165 -6.55 15.14 -0.17
N MET A 166 -6.27 13.90 0.26
CA MET A 166 -6.07 13.54 1.65
C MET A 166 -4.58 13.66 2.04
N ARG A 167 -4.23 14.33 3.15
CA ARG A 167 -2.85 14.45 3.64
C ARG A 167 -2.57 13.50 4.81
N TYR A 168 -1.32 13.02 4.93
CA TYR A 168 -0.92 12.14 6.04
C TYR A 168 -1.22 12.73 7.42
N LYS A 169 -0.98 14.03 7.61
CA LYS A 169 -1.30 14.71 8.87
C LYS A 169 -2.79 14.62 9.24
N VAL A 170 -3.68 14.81 8.25
CA VAL A 170 -5.13 14.74 8.47
C VAL A 170 -5.51 13.32 8.87
N LEU A 171 -5.02 12.32 8.14
CA LEU A 171 -5.25 10.91 8.46
C LEU A 171 -4.75 10.54 9.87
N GLN A 172 -3.57 11.03 10.27
CA GLN A 172 -3.01 10.82 11.60
C GLN A 172 -3.89 11.46 12.69
N ASP A 173 -4.32 12.70 12.49
CA ASP A 173 -5.17 13.42 13.45
C ASP A 173 -6.55 12.74 13.59
N LEU A 174 -7.12 12.23 12.49
CA LEU A 174 -8.36 11.45 12.49
C LEU A 174 -8.20 10.12 13.25
N GLY A 175 -7.12 9.39 13.00
CA GLY A 175 -6.80 8.17 13.73
C GLY A 175 -6.65 8.41 15.23
N TYR A 176 -5.91 9.44 15.62
CA TYR A 176 -5.74 9.82 17.03
C TYR A 176 -7.08 10.19 17.68
N ARG A 177 -7.87 11.06 17.05
CA ARG A 177 -9.21 11.44 17.53
C ARG A 177 -10.11 10.22 17.73
N PHE A 178 -10.15 9.32 16.75
CA PHE A 178 -11.00 8.14 16.78
C PHE A 178 -10.59 7.19 17.91
N PHE A 179 -9.33 6.74 17.94
CA PHE A 179 -8.88 5.73 18.91
C PHE A 179 -8.73 6.27 20.34
N THR A 180 -8.60 7.59 20.52
CA THR A 180 -8.72 8.20 21.86
C THR A 180 -10.14 8.08 22.41
N LYS A 181 -11.15 8.29 21.56
CA LYS A 181 -12.57 8.21 21.94
C LYS A 181 -13.08 6.76 22.00
N HIS A 182 -12.55 5.90 21.14
CA HIS A 182 -12.94 4.50 20.98
C HIS A 182 -11.70 3.60 21.11
N PRO A 183 -11.11 3.49 22.32
CA PRO A 183 -9.90 2.71 22.51
C PRO A 183 -10.13 1.23 22.21
N CYS A 184 -9.16 0.61 21.52
CA CYS A 184 -9.14 -0.85 21.38
C CYS A 184 -8.93 -1.49 22.75
N ILE A 185 -9.46 -2.70 22.93
CA ILE A 185 -9.29 -3.46 24.17
C ILE A 185 -8.08 -4.38 24.04
N GLY A 186 -7.17 -4.27 25.01
CA GLY A 186 -5.99 -5.11 25.13
C GLY A 186 -6.31 -6.55 25.51
N LYS A 187 -5.31 -7.43 25.46
CA LYS A 187 -5.45 -8.83 25.88
C LYS A 187 -5.78 -8.97 27.37
N ASP A 188 -5.41 -7.97 28.15
CA ASP A 188 -5.68 -7.83 29.58
C ASP A 188 -7.06 -7.23 29.88
N GLY A 189 -7.89 -7.00 28.86
CA GLY A 189 -9.21 -6.40 29.00
C GLY A 189 -9.18 -4.88 29.23
N LYS A 190 -8.00 -4.24 29.26
CA LYS A 190 -7.88 -2.81 29.51
C LYS A 190 -7.92 -1.99 28.21
N PRO A 191 -8.46 -0.76 28.23
CA PRO A 191 -8.38 0.15 27.10
C PRO A 191 -6.92 0.48 26.75
N ILE A 192 -6.58 0.39 25.47
CA ILE A 192 -5.27 0.81 24.95
C ILE A 192 -5.30 2.32 24.74
N LEU A 193 -4.44 3.03 25.47
CA LEU A 193 -4.29 4.48 25.33
C LEU A 193 -3.32 4.79 24.20
N VAL A 194 -3.83 5.33 23.10
CA VAL A 194 -3.00 5.77 21.97
C VAL A 194 -2.46 7.17 22.20
N GLY A 195 -1.20 7.38 21.81
CA GLY A 195 -0.56 8.71 21.79
C GLY A 195 -0.51 9.29 20.38
N LYS A 196 -0.16 10.58 20.27
CA LYS A 196 0.22 11.16 18.97
C LYS A 196 1.52 10.51 18.51
N VAL A 197 1.53 9.98 17.28
CA VAL A 197 2.71 9.32 16.69
C VAL A 197 3.79 10.36 16.37
N THR A 198 5.03 10.09 16.75
CA THR A 198 6.18 10.91 16.35
C THR A 198 6.49 10.67 14.87
N VAL A 199 6.38 11.71 14.04
CA VAL A 199 6.68 11.62 12.61
C VAL A 199 8.14 11.99 12.34
N LEU A 200 8.86 11.08 11.71
CA LEU A 200 10.28 11.20 11.37
C LEU A 200 10.39 11.57 9.89
N GLY A 201 10.77 12.81 9.61
CA GLY A 201 10.71 13.40 8.27
C GLY A 201 11.85 13.01 7.31
N SER A 202 12.80 12.19 7.76
CA SER A 202 13.90 11.72 6.91
C SER A 202 14.46 10.38 7.38
N MET A 203 15.11 9.64 6.46
CA MET A 203 15.78 8.40 6.80
C MET A 203 16.87 8.59 7.87
N ASP A 204 17.57 9.72 7.88
CA ASP A 204 18.59 9.99 8.90
C ASP A 204 17.97 10.22 10.28
N SER A 205 16.86 10.96 10.36
CA SER A 205 16.11 11.13 11.60
C SER A 205 15.61 9.80 12.14
N PHE A 206 15.12 8.94 11.24
CA PHE A 206 14.65 7.61 11.60
C PHE A 206 15.78 6.68 12.04
N ARG A 207 16.91 6.66 11.34
CA ARG A 207 18.08 5.87 11.75
C ARG A 207 18.61 6.31 13.11
N ARG A 208 18.68 7.62 13.39
CA ARG A 208 19.06 8.14 14.71
C ARG A 208 18.07 7.70 15.80
N TYR A 209 16.78 7.86 15.55
CA TYR A 209 15.73 7.43 16.47
C TYR A 209 15.83 5.92 16.77
N MET A 210 15.94 5.10 15.73
CA MET A 210 16.09 3.65 15.86
C MET A 210 17.37 3.25 16.60
N ALA A 211 18.47 3.96 16.36
CA ALA A 211 19.73 3.73 17.04
C ALA A 211 19.60 3.98 18.55
N ILE A 212 19.08 5.14 18.93
CA ILE A 212 18.99 5.59 20.33
C ILE A 212 17.98 4.74 21.11
N HIS A 213 16.78 4.53 20.56
CA HIS A 213 15.67 3.93 21.31
C HIS A 213 15.64 2.41 21.24
N TYR A 214 16.30 1.77 20.26
CA TYR A 214 16.20 0.33 20.06
C TYR A 214 17.54 -0.37 19.87
N LEU A 215 18.44 0.09 19.00
CA LEU A 215 19.69 -0.64 18.71
C LEU A 215 20.70 -0.56 19.85
N ILE A 216 20.89 0.61 20.46
CA ILE A 216 21.80 0.78 21.61
C ILE A 216 21.29 -0.04 22.81
N PRO A 217 20.01 0.05 23.22
CA PRO A 217 19.45 -0.83 24.25
C PRO A 217 19.58 -2.32 23.92
N LEU A 218 19.37 -2.72 22.65
CA LEU A 218 19.53 -4.12 22.23
C LEU A 218 20.98 -4.61 22.39
N LYS A 219 21.97 -3.78 22.05
CA LYS A 219 23.40 -4.09 22.29
C LYS A 219 23.71 -4.20 23.79
N GLY A 220 23.13 -3.33 24.61
CA GLY A 220 23.23 -3.46 26.07
C GLY A 220 22.65 -4.79 26.56
N LEU A 221 21.47 -5.17 26.06
CA LEU A 221 20.82 -6.44 26.37
C LEU A 221 21.66 -7.65 25.92
N GLU A 222 22.36 -7.55 24.78
CA GLU A 222 23.28 -8.60 24.30
C GLU A 222 24.41 -8.84 25.30
N ILE A 223 25.06 -7.77 25.79
CA ILE A 223 26.13 -7.85 26.79
C ILE A 223 25.61 -8.45 28.09
N VAL A 224 24.47 -7.98 28.60
CA VAL A 224 23.83 -8.52 29.81
C VAL A 224 23.45 -9.99 29.61
N ASN A 225 22.95 -10.36 28.44
CA ASN A 225 22.59 -11.73 28.11
C ASN A 225 23.83 -12.66 28.13
N ILE A 226 24.97 -12.20 27.60
CA ILE A 226 26.25 -12.94 27.69
C ILE A 226 26.70 -13.06 29.14
N ALA A 227 26.68 -11.97 29.91
CA ALA A 227 27.09 -11.95 31.31
C ALA A 227 26.21 -12.83 32.21
N CYS A 228 24.92 -12.95 31.90
CA CYS A 228 23.96 -13.79 32.61
C CYS A 228 23.81 -15.19 31.99
N CYS A 229 24.86 -15.73 31.36
CA CYS A 229 24.88 -17.09 30.80
C CYS A 229 23.67 -17.42 29.91
N GLN A 230 23.30 -16.51 29.01
CA GLN A 230 22.19 -16.64 28.06
C GLN A 230 20.78 -16.64 28.66
N TYR A 231 20.61 -16.18 29.91
CA TYR A 231 19.29 -16.11 30.56
C TYR A 231 18.26 -15.27 29.78
N PHE A 232 18.68 -14.17 29.13
CA PHE A 232 17.80 -13.27 28.38
C PHE A 232 17.74 -13.58 26.88
N HIS A 233 18.23 -14.74 26.45
CA HIS A 233 18.42 -15.07 25.04
C HIS A 233 17.11 -15.00 24.23
N SER A 234 16.00 -15.45 24.82
CA SER A 234 14.67 -15.37 24.20
C SER A 234 14.24 -13.92 23.94
N ILE A 235 14.37 -13.05 24.94
CA ILE A 235 13.98 -11.64 24.86
C ILE A 235 14.84 -10.90 23.83
N TYR A 236 16.16 -11.11 23.86
CA TYR A 236 17.09 -10.55 22.88
C TYR A 236 16.70 -10.95 21.46
N ASN A 237 16.48 -12.25 21.22
CA ASN A 237 16.10 -12.75 19.90
C ASN A 237 14.77 -12.18 19.41
N GLU A 238 13.78 -12.05 20.29
CA GLU A 238 12.49 -11.47 19.96
C GLU A 238 12.63 -10.00 19.55
N MET A 239 13.35 -9.20 20.34
CA MET A 239 13.60 -7.79 20.05
C MET A 239 14.40 -7.61 18.76
N HIS A 240 15.47 -8.40 18.58
CA HIS A 240 16.30 -8.38 17.39
C HIS A 240 15.47 -8.69 16.13
N ARG A 241 14.61 -9.73 16.18
CA ARG A 241 13.69 -10.08 15.10
C ARG A 241 12.71 -8.95 14.81
N LYS A 242 12.09 -8.35 15.83
CA LYS A 242 11.16 -7.21 15.67
C LYS A 242 11.83 -6.02 15.00
N ILE A 243 13.01 -5.62 15.46
CA ILE A 243 13.77 -4.51 14.86
C ILE A 243 14.13 -4.81 13.40
N LYS A 244 14.62 -6.02 13.11
CA LYS A 244 14.92 -6.45 11.73
C LYS A 244 13.69 -6.39 10.83
N THR A 245 12.52 -6.80 11.32
CA THR A 245 11.25 -6.71 10.59
C THR A 245 10.84 -5.26 10.31
N VAL A 246 10.93 -4.37 11.31
CA VAL A 246 10.63 -2.94 11.14
C VAL A 246 11.55 -2.30 10.10
N MET A 247 12.86 -2.55 10.18
CA MET A 247 13.83 -2.01 9.21
C MET A 247 13.54 -2.50 7.79
N ARG A 248 13.15 -3.77 7.62
CA ARG A 248 12.76 -4.33 6.32
C ARG A 248 11.51 -3.65 5.75
N LEU A 249 10.47 -3.46 6.57
CA LEU A 249 9.23 -2.80 6.15
C LEU A 249 9.49 -1.35 5.76
N VAL A 250 10.26 -0.62 6.57
CA VAL A 250 10.64 0.76 6.28
C VAL A 250 11.38 0.86 4.96
N ASN A 251 12.39 0.01 4.72
CA ASN A 251 13.11 0.02 3.44
C ASN A 251 12.23 -0.32 2.24
N LEU A 252 11.24 -1.21 2.41
CA LEU A 252 10.29 -1.58 1.36
C LEU A 252 9.34 -0.42 1.01
N TYR A 253 8.87 0.30 2.05
CA TYR A 253 7.87 1.36 1.88
C TYR A 253 8.47 2.76 1.73
N GLN A 254 9.77 2.95 2.01
CA GLN A 254 10.47 4.23 1.90
C GLN A 254 10.15 4.99 0.60
N PRO A 255 10.13 4.36 -0.60
CA PRO A 255 9.83 5.08 -1.84
C PRO A 255 8.43 5.70 -1.86
N TYR A 256 7.46 5.11 -1.14
CA TYR A 256 6.08 5.59 -1.07
C TYR A 256 5.89 6.63 0.04
N LEU A 257 6.58 6.48 1.18
CA LEU A 257 6.45 7.37 2.33
C LEU A 257 6.92 8.82 2.05
N PHE A 258 7.77 8.98 1.03
CA PHE A 258 8.28 10.26 0.56
C PHE A 258 7.86 10.60 -0.88
N PHE A 259 6.97 9.81 -1.48
CA PHE A 259 6.47 10.08 -2.82
C PHE A 259 5.57 11.31 -2.79
N LYS A 260 5.88 12.32 -3.62
CA LYS A 260 5.11 13.58 -3.70
C LYS A 260 4.29 13.69 -4.99
N GLY A 261 4.21 12.61 -5.76
CA GLY A 261 3.47 12.62 -7.01
C GLY A 261 1.96 12.72 -6.77
N VAL A 262 1.30 13.36 -7.73
CA VAL A 262 -0.14 13.49 -7.84
C VAL A 262 -0.51 12.86 -9.18
N TYR A 263 -1.54 12.02 -9.21
CA TYR A 263 -1.95 11.30 -10.40
C TYR A 263 -3.05 12.06 -11.12
N ASP A 264 -2.78 12.45 -12.36
CA ASP A 264 -3.77 13.12 -13.22
C ASP A 264 -4.97 12.20 -13.48
N ASP A 265 -6.18 12.73 -13.22
CA ASP A 265 -7.46 12.05 -13.36
C ASP A 265 -8.29 12.57 -14.55
N ILE A 266 -7.69 13.34 -15.46
CA ILE A 266 -8.40 13.98 -16.59
C ILE A 266 -9.23 13.00 -17.44
N ASN A 267 -8.73 11.79 -17.71
CA ASN A 267 -9.48 10.79 -18.47
C ASN A 267 -10.70 10.30 -17.67
N THR A 268 -10.57 10.17 -16.35
CA THR A 268 -11.66 9.76 -15.45
C THR A 268 -12.72 10.86 -15.35
N GLU A 269 -12.31 12.13 -15.31
CA GLU A 269 -13.24 13.27 -15.39
C GLU A 269 -14.00 13.29 -16.72
N LYS A 270 -13.32 13.06 -17.85
CA LYS A 270 -13.94 12.96 -19.18
C LYS A 270 -14.92 11.80 -19.27
N LEU A 271 -14.56 10.63 -18.76
CA LEU A 271 -15.45 9.47 -18.71
C LEU A 271 -16.72 9.78 -17.91
N ARG A 272 -16.57 10.44 -16.75
CA ARG A 272 -17.72 10.84 -15.93
C ARG A 272 -18.61 11.87 -16.64
N GLY A 273 -18.02 12.85 -17.30
CA GLY A 273 -18.76 13.83 -18.11
C GLY A 273 -19.57 13.16 -19.23
N ALA A 274 -18.93 12.27 -20.00
CA ALA A 274 -19.58 11.52 -21.06
C ALA A 274 -20.70 10.59 -20.53
N ALA A 275 -20.51 9.98 -19.35
CA ALA A 275 -21.53 9.18 -18.69
C ALA A 275 -22.78 10.00 -18.33
N ILE A 276 -22.59 11.22 -17.81
CA ILE A 276 -23.68 12.15 -17.48
C ILE A 276 -24.43 12.56 -18.76
N GLU A 277 -23.70 12.96 -19.80
CA GLU A 277 -24.30 13.35 -21.09
C GLU A 277 -25.05 12.19 -21.75
N GLY A 278 -24.57 10.96 -21.58
CA GLY A 278 -25.19 9.73 -22.07
C GLY A 278 -26.38 9.23 -21.23
N GLY A 279 -26.79 9.97 -20.19
CA GLY A 279 -27.93 9.62 -19.34
C GLY A 279 -27.68 8.48 -18.35
N ILE A 280 -26.42 8.13 -18.07
CA ILE A 280 -26.12 7.17 -16.99
C ILE A 280 -26.49 7.83 -15.66
N GLU A 281 -27.32 7.13 -14.87
CA GLU A 281 -27.70 7.56 -13.53
C GLU A 281 -26.46 7.61 -12.62
N THR A 282 -25.88 8.81 -12.47
CA THR A 282 -24.69 9.03 -11.62
C THR A 282 -24.95 8.78 -10.15
N ASP A 283 -26.21 8.75 -9.76
CA ASP A 283 -26.70 8.45 -8.42
C ASP A 283 -26.44 6.98 -8.08
N VAL A 284 -26.51 6.13 -9.11
CA VAL A 284 -26.25 4.69 -9.08
C VAL A 284 -24.76 4.43 -9.29
N PHE A 285 -24.18 4.91 -10.41
CA PHE A 285 -22.76 4.70 -10.73
C PHE A 285 -21.90 5.91 -10.37
N TYR A 286 -21.87 6.27 -9.09
CA TYR A 286 -21.05 7.38 -8.59
C TYR A 286 -19.58 6.98 -8.45
N PHE A 287 -18.67 7.86 -8.88
CA PHE A 287 -17.23 7.69 -8.67
C PHE A 287 -16.46 9.03 -8.65
N ASP A 288 -17.14 10.13 -8.32
CA ASP A 288 -16.48 11.43 -8.10
C ASP A 288 -15.94 11.53 -6.66
N PRO A 289 -14.61 11.57 -6.44
CA PRO A 289 -14.05 11.68 -5.10
C PRO A 289 -14.37 13.01 -4.40
N LYS A 290 -14.80 14.06 -5.12
CA LYS A 290 -15.12 15.38 -4.54
C LYS A 290 -16.29 15.34 -3.56
N VAL A 291 -17.17 14.35 -3.67
CA VAL A 291 -18.31 14.18 -2.75
C VAL A 291 -17.91 13.58 -1.40
N VAL A 292 -16.67 13.06 -1.27
CA VAL A 292 -16.21 12.41 -0.04
C VAL A 292 -15.76 13.46 0.97
N ASN A 293 -16.52 13.60 2.07
CA ASN A 293 -16.02 14.27 3.26
C ASN A 293 -15.07 13.33 4.00
N TRP A 294 -13.77 13.60 3.92
CA TRP A 294 -12.73 12.75 4.48
C TRP A 294 -12.81 12.55 6.00
N ASP A 295 -13.12 13.60 6.77
CA ASP A 295 -13.28 13.52 8.23
C ASP A 295 -14.41 12.55 8.60
N ASP A 296 -15.57 12.73 7.97
CA ASP A 296 -16.75 11.89 8.21
C ASP A 296 -16.53 10.47 7.71
N TYR A 297 -15.97 10.30 6.51
CA TYR A 297 -15.69 8.99 5.93
C TYR A 297 -14.76 8.18 6.82
N PHE A 298 -13.64 8.73 7.29
CA PHE A 298 -12.72 7.96 8.14
C PHE A 298 -13.27 7.69 9.54
N ILE A 299 -13.88 8.69 10.19
CA ILE A 299 -14.36 8.56 11.58
C ILE A 299 -15.63 7.70 11.68
N LYS A 300 -16.58 7.88 10.76
CA LYS A 300 -17.91 7.25 10.85
C LYS A 300 -18.03 5.97 10.03
N THR A 301 -17.20 5.81 8.99
CA THR A 301 -17.35 4.72 8.02
C THR A 301 -16.15 3.79 8.00
N HIS A 302 -14.98 4.27 7.58
CA HIS A 302 -13.82 3.42 7.29
C HIS A 302 -13.21 2.78 8.54
N ILE A 303 -12.84 3.57 9.55
CA ILE A 303 -12.21 3.01 10.77
C ILE A 303 -13.19 2.11 11.55
N PRO A 304 -14.48 2.49 11.74
CA PRO A 304 -15.47 1.56 12.30
C PRO A 304 -15.65 0.28 11.48
N GLY A 305 -15.65 0.38 10.16
CA GLY A 305 -15.68 -0.76 9.24
C GLY A 305 -14.50 -1.71 9.48
N LEU A 306 -13.29 -1.17 9.56
CA LEU A 306 -12.09 -1.93 9.92
C LEU A 306 -12.24 -2.61 11.28
N MET A 307 -12.74 -1.90 12.30
CA MET A 307 -12.96 -2.51 13.62
C MET A 307 -13.93 -3.69 13.56
N LYS A 308 -15.03 -3.53 12.81
CA LYS A 308 -16.07 -4.54 12.70
C LYS A 308 -15.61 -5.78 11.92
N TYR A 309 -15.01 -5.58 10.75
CA TYR A 309 -14.74 -6.67 9.79
C TYR A 309 -13.33 -7.24 9.89
N VAL A 310 -12.38 -6.48 10.46
CA VAL A 310 -10.96 -6.85 10.50
C VAL A 310 -10.47 -7.11 11.92
N PHE A 311 -10.70 -6.19 12.87
CA PHE A 311 -10.19 -6.37 14.24
C PHE A 311 -10.86 -7.52 14.98
N ASN A 312 -12.16 -7.74 14.75
CA ASN A 312 -12.97 -8.67 15.53
C ASN A 312 -13.12 -10.06 14.90
N ARG A 313 -12.49 -10.33 13.75
CA ARG A 313 -12.35 -11.71 13.24
C ARG A 313 -11.31 -12.43 14.10
N LYS A 314 -11.79 -13.23 15.04
CA LYS A 314 -10.99 -14.24 15.77
C LYS A 314 -10.60 -15.36 14.81
#